data_AF-A0A243CV55-F1
#
_entry.id   AF-A0A243CV55-F1
#
_cell.length_a   1.000
_cell.length_b   1.000
_cell.length_c   1.000
_cell.angle_alpha   90.00
_cell.angle_beta   90.00
_cell.angle_gamma   90.00
#
_symmetry.space_group_name_H-M   'P 1'
#
loop_
_entity.id
_entity.type
_entity.pdbx_description
1 polymer ?
#
loop_
_entity_poly.entity_id
_entity_poly.type
_entity_poly.pdbx_seq_one_letter_code
_entity_poly.pdbx_strand_id
1 'polypeptide(L)'
;MLGKGRCCQILQIMESLQYDASILGNHDFDFGIETLINNIKQSKVPIVAANIVECINGQKVSWSKPYIILERDELKVEIIGLLTTETVTTTKSKYIEGLKFIEPAIIAKEIVGQLREKGCQIIIILSHQGIKLKMDVTEADQGELVDLAGSLQRGSVDTIIGGHVHQRFTKKINDIPVIIAESMTQALGHIQLFFDSNKQSVVFSKMNLVETHTKLTDGTQLFVQL
;
A
#
# COMPACT_ATOMS: atom_id res chain seq x y z
N MET A 1 -17.99 -14.88 -17.10
CA MET A 1 -16.73 -15.34 -17.70
C MET A 1 -15.97 -14.11 -18.19
N LEU A 2 -14.93 -13.68 -17.48
CA LEU A 2 -14.00 -12.67 -18.01
C LEU A 2 -13.08 -13.40 -19.01
N GLY A 3 -13.23 -13.07 -20.29
CA GLY A 3 -12.52 -13.75 -21.38
C GLY A 3 -11.02 -13.50 -21.33
N LYS A 4 -10.25 -14.55 -21.67
CA LYS A 4 -8.81 -14.50 -21.91
C LYS A 4 -8.46 -13.31 -22.83
N GLY A 5 -7.56 -12.44 -22.38
CA GLY A 5 -6.93 -11.42 -23.22
C GLY A 5 -7.42 -9.97 -23.06
N ARG A 6 -8.25 -9.65 -22.06
CA ARG A 6 -8.48 -8.26 -21.67
C ARG A 6 -7.75 -7.96 -20.36
N CYS A 7 -6.98 -6.88 -20.35
CA CYS A 7 -6.44 -6.32 -19.11
C CYS A 7 -7.60 -6.06 -18.15
N CYS A 8 -7.40 -6.31 -16.86
CA CYS A 8 -8.40 -6.03 -15.82
C CYS A 8 -8.90 -4.59 -15.99
N GLN A 9 -10.22 -4.38 -16.08
CA GLN A 9 -10.80 -3.05 -16.32
C GLN A 9 -10.38 -2.04 -15.26
N ILE A 10 -10.19 -2.49 -14.03
CA ILE A 10 -9.69 -1.66 -12.93
C ILE A 10 -8.26 -1.16 -13.22
N LEU A 11 -7.38 -2.02 -13.73
CA LEU A 11 -6.03 -1.61 -14.11
C LEU A 11 -6.06 -0.58 -15.25
N GLN A 12 -6.95 -0.75 -16.25
CA GLN A 12 -7.12 0.25 -17.32
C GLN A 12 -7.59 1.61 -16.78
N ILE A 13 -8.47 1.62 -15.78
CA ILE A 13 -8.90 2.86 -15.11
C ILE A 13 -7.71 3.48 -14.36
N MET A 14 -6.96 2.70 -13.59
CA MET A 14 -5.77 3.20 -12.88
C MET A 14 -4.71 3.75 -13.83
N GLU A 15 -4.51 3.11 -14.99
CA GLU A 15 -3.65 3.62 -16.06
C GLU A 15 -4.13 4.97 -16.59
N SER A 16 -5.44 5.11 -16.83
CA SER A 16 -6.03 6.38 -17.31
C SER A 16 -5.94 7.51 -16.29
N LEU A 17 -5.96 7.16 -15.01
CA LEU A 17 -5.76 8.07 -13.88
C LEU A 17 -4.28 8.29 -13.55
N GLN A 18 -3.37 7.67 -14.31
CA GLN A 18 -1.91 7.82 -14.20
C GLN A 18 -1.39 7.46 -12.81
N TYR A 19 -1.86 6.33 -12.26
CA TYR A 19 -1.31 5.79 -11.02
C TYR A 19 0.18 5.47 -11.19
N ASP A 20 1.00 5.99 -10.28
CA ASP A 20 2.45 5.75 -10.28
C ASP A 20 2.81 4.34 -9.78
N ALA A 21 2.00 3.77 -8.89
CA ALA A 21 2.18 2.45 -8.34
C ALA A 21 0.87 1.88 -7.76
N SER A 22 0.82 0.56 -7.63
CA SER A 22 -0.14 -0.17 -6.81
C SER A 22 0.57 -1.25 -6.01
N ILE A 23 0.01 -1.62 -4.86
CA ILE A 23 0.43 -2.77 -4.05
C ILE A 23 -0.58 -3.90 -4.25
N LEU A 24 -0.11 -5.14 -4.23
CA LEU A 24 -0.98 -6.31 -4.13
C LEU A 24 -1.71 -6.33 -2.77
N GLY A 25 -2.99 -6.70 -2.80
CA GLY A 25 -3.79 -7.10 -1.66
C GLY A 25 -4.03 -8.61 -1.60
N ASN A 26 -4.61 -9.08 -0.50
CA ASN A 26 -4.96 -10.49 -0.33
C ASN A 26 -5.98 -10.95 -1.41
N HIS A 27 -6.94 -10.09 -1.75
CA HIS A 27 -7.97 -10.40 -2.75
C HIS A 27 -7.46 -10.47 -4.21
N ASP A 28 -6.24 -9.99 -4.51
CA ASP A 28 -5.66 -10.14 -5.85
C ASP A 28 -5.41 -11.63 -6.21
N PHE A 29 -5.33 -12.50 -5.20
CA PHE A 29 -5.12 -13.94 -5.37
C PHE A 29 -6.42 -14.74 -5.53
N ASP A 30 -7.60 -14.12 -5.40
CA ASP A 30 -8.90 -14.83 -5.38
C ASP A 30 -9.25 -15.56 -6.68
N PHE A 31 -8.56 -15.25 -7.77
CA PHE A 31 -8.74 -15.88 -9.08
C PHE A 31 -7.55 -16.76 -9.49
N GLY A 32 -6.67 -17.07 -8.55
CA GLY A 32 -5.48 -17.91 -8.76
C GLY A 32 -4.27 -17.12 -9.27
N ILE A 33 -3.09 -17.63 -8.91
CA ILE A 33 -1.80 -17.00 -9.20
C ILE A 33 -1.55 -16.80 -10.70
N GLU A 34 -2.00 -17.71 -11.57
CA GLU A 34 -1.84 -17.55 -13.02
C GLU A 34 -2.59 -16.33 -13.55
N THR A 35 -3.82 -16.10 -13.07
CA THR A 35 -4.62 -14.92 -13.41
C THR A 35 -3.94 -13.66 -12.92
N LEU A 36 -3.45 -13.67 -11.68
CA LEU A 36 -2.72 -12.55 -11.08
C LEU A 36 -1.47 -12.19 -11.91
N ILE A 37 -0.62 -13.16 -12.22
CA ILE A 37 0.60 -12.95 -13.02
C ILE A 37 0.25 -12.39 -14.39
N ASN A 38 -0.82 -12.89 -15.02
CA ASN A 38 -1.28 -12.38 -16.31
C ASN A 38 -1.78 -10.93 -16.22
N ASN A 39 -2.44 -10.55 -15.13
CA ASN A 39 -2.86 -9.17 -14.88
C ASN A 39 -1.65 -8.25 -14.66
N ILE A 40 -0.69 -8.67 -13.84
CA ILE A 40 0.55 -7.90 -13.58
C ILE A 40 1.31 -7.67 -14.89
N LYS A 41 1.46 -8.70 -15.73
CA LYS A 41 2.15 -8.58 -17.03
C LYS A 41 1.46 -7.63 -18.02
N GLN A 42 0.14 -7.49 -17.93
CA GLN A 42 -0.64 -6.61 -18.80
C GLN A 42 -0.77 -5.18 -18.25
N SER A 43 -0.49 -4.97 -16.96
CA SER A 43 -0.57 -3.68 -16.30
C SER A 43 0.53 -2.73 -16.77
N LYS A 44 0.17 -1.50 -17.12
CA LYS A 44 1.14 -0.40 -17.24
C LYS A 44 1.38 0.32 -15.92
N VAL A 45 0.49 0.15 -14.94
CA VAL A 45 0.74 0.61 -13.57
C VAL A 45 1.72 -0.38 -12.91
N PRO A 46 2.86 0.08 -12.38
CA PRO A 46 3.76 -0.79 -11.64
C PRO A 46 3.07 -1.38 -10.41
N ILE A 47 3.06 -2.70 -10.30
CA ILE A 47 2.53 -3.42 -9.14
C ILE A 47 3.72 -3.93 -8.32
N VAL A 48 3.76 -3.56 -7.05
CA VAL A 48 4.84 -3.93 -6.11
C VAL A 48 4.33 -4.87 -5.02
N ALA A 49 5.20 -5.75 -4.53
CA ALA A 49 5.07 -6.51 -3.30
C ALA A 49 6.42 -7.19 -3.00
N ALA A 50 7.02 -6.88 -1.86
CA ALA A 50 8.38 -7.30 -1.51
C ALA A 50 8.46 -8.58 -0.69
N ASN A 51 7.40 -8.92 0.04
CA ASN A 51 7.41 -9.95 1.06
C ASN A 51 6.78 -11.28 0.59
N ILE A 52 6.79 -11.55 -0.71
CA ILE A 52 6.30 -12.80 -1.30
C ILE A 52 7.49 -13.60 -1.82
N VAL A 53 7.63 -14.84 -1.35
CA VAL A 53 8.69 -15.76 -1.76
C VAL A 53 8.13 -17.11 -2.17
N GLU A 54 8.88 -17.85 -2.99
CA GLU A 54 8.54 -19.22 -3.35
C GLU A 54 8.87 -20.18 -2.19
N CYS A 55 7.97 -21.11 -1.88
CA CYS A 55 8.17 -22.10 -0.82
C CYS A 55 9.35 -23.04 -1.08
N ILE A 56 9.63 -23.34 -2.36
CA ILE A 56 10.62 -24.36 -2.74
C ILE A 56 12.07 -23.95 -2.46
N ASN A 57 12.38 -22.65 -2.59
CA ASN A 57 13.74 -22.14 -2.52
C ASN A 57 13.88 -20.86 -1.66
N GLY A 58 12.77 -20.30 -1.18
CA GLY A 58 12.76 -19.05 -0.40
C GLY A 58 13.12 -17.79 -1.21
N GLN A 59 13.21 -17.88 -2.54
CA GLN A 59 13.54 -16.75 -3.40
C GLN A 59 12.33 -15.84 -3.60
N LYS A 60 12.59 -14.54 -3.77
CA LYS A 60 11.57 -13.57 -4.14
C LYS A 60 10.92 -13.99 -5.46
N VAL A 61 9.59 -13.88 -5.53
CA VAL A 61 8.86 -14.21 -6.74
C VAL A 61 9.30 -13.33 -7.91
N SER A 62 9.50 -13.91 -9.09
CA SER A 62 10.03 -13.20 -10.26
C SER A 62 9.03 -12.21 -10.91
N TRP A 63 7.74 -12.40 -10.64
CA TRP A 63 6.65 -11.64 -11.24
C TRP A 63 6.22 -10.41 -10.43
N SER A 64 6.79 -10.19 -9.24
CA SER A 64 6.54 -9.00 -8.42
C SER A 64 7.84 -8.25 -8.16
N LYS A 65 7.80 -6.92 -8.25
CA LYS A 65 8.93 -6.08 -7.85
C LYS A 65 8.79 -5.73 -6.37
N PRO A 66 9.89 -5.71 -5.59
CA PRO A 66 9.80 -5.34 -4.18
C PRO A 66 9.53 -3.84 -3.99
N TYR A 67 10.07 -3.01 -4.87
CA TYR A 67 9.88 -1.57 -4.89
C TYR A 67 10.06 -1.02 -6.30
N ILE A 68 9.65 0.22 -6.49
CA ILE A 68 10.00 1.03 -7.66
C ILE A 68 10.69 2.32 -7.23
N ILE A 69 11.31 3.01 -8.19
CA ILE A 69 11.90 4.33 -8.01
C ILE A 69 11.21 5.26 -9.00
N LEU A 70 10.61 6.34 -8.49
CA LEU A 70 10.07 7.42 -9.29
C LEU A 70 11.04 8.59 -9.27
N GLU A 71 11.22 9.25 -10.41
CA GLU A 71 11.97 10.50 -10.50
C GLU A 71 11.00 11.65 -10.69
N ARG A 72 11.09 12.67 -9.82
CA ARG A 72 10.24 13.87 -9.82
C ARG A 72 11.09 15.06 -9.40
N ASP A 73 11.18 16.08 -10.27
CA ASP A 73 11.94 17.30 -9.99
C ASP A 73 13.36 17.01 -9.46
N GLU A 74 14.07 16.07 -10.12
CA GLU A 74 15.41 15.58 -9.76
C GLU A 74 15.49 14.80 -8.43
N LEU A 75 14.38 14.63 -7.72
CA LEU A 75 14.26 13.79 -6.53
C LEU A 75 13.89 12.37 -6.91
N LYS A 76 14.48 11.41 -6.21
CA LYS A 76 14.11 10.00 -6.28
C LYS A 76 13.19 9.66 -5.13
N VAL A 77 12.08 9.02 -5.46
CA VAL A 77 11.06 8.54 -4.52
C VAL A 77 10.97 7.03 -4.65
N GLU A 78 11.42 6.33 -3.62
CA GLU A 78 11.33 4.89 -3.52
C GLU A 78 9.98 4.47 -2.96
N ILE A 79 9.28 3.59 -3.67
CA ILE A 79 7.98 3.06 -3.24
C ILE A 79 8.09 1.57 -3.00
N ILE A 80 8.05 1.16 -1.73
CA ILE A 80 8.12 -0.24 -1.30
C ILE A 80 6.73 -0.81 -1.15
N GLY A 81 6.50 -2.03 -1.66
CA GLY A 81 5.24 -2.75 -1.52
C GLY A 81 5.28 -3.80 -0.41
N LEU A 82 4.32 -3.79 0.51
CA LEU A 82 4.18 -4.81 1.55
C LEU A 82 2.74 -5.34 1.66
N LEU A 83 2.58 -6.65 1.66
CA LEU A 83 1.28 -7.33 1.73
C LEU A 83 1.09 -7.99 3.11
N THR A 84 -0.13 -7.99 3.64
CA THR A 84 -0.47 -8.69 4.89
C THR A 84 -0.16 -10.20 4.86
N THR A 85 0.34 -10.73 5.96
CA THR A 85 0.50 -12.19 6.15
C THR A 85 -0.83 -12.91 6.31
N GLU A 86 -1.91 -12.17 6.64
CA GLU A 86 -3.28 -12.69 6.68
C GLU A 86 -3.76 -13.22 5.32
N THR A 87 -3.04 -12.94 4.22
CA THR A 87 -3.30 -13.55 2.92
C THR A 87 -3.39 -15.07 3.01
N VAL A 88 -2.58 -15.70 3.88
CA VAL A 88 -2.58 -17.16 4.11
C VAL A 88 -3.92 -17.68 4.63
N THR A 89 -4.64 -16.90 5.44
CA THR A 89 -5.91 -17.30 6.08
C THR A 89 -7.13 -16.73 5.38
N THR A 90 -6.98 -15.63 4.63
CA THR A 90 -8.07 -14.92 3.93
C THR A 90 -8.23 -15.33 2.47
N THR A 91 -7.24 -16.04 1.90
CA THR A 91 -7.28 -16.54 0.53
C THR A 91 -7.41 -18.06 0.52
N LYS A 92 -8.07 -18.62 -0.51
CA LYS A 92 -8.11 -20.08 -0.71
C LYS A 92 -6.70 -20.62 -0.90
N SER A 93 -6.28 -21.58 -0.07
CA SER A 93 -4.94 -22.18 -0.08
C SER A 93 -4.47 -22.62 -1.47
N LYS A 94 -5.35 -23.22 -2.27
CA LYS A 94 -5.05 -23.64 -3.65
C LYS A 94 -4.62 -22.51 -4.61
N TYR A 95 -4.93 -21.25 -4.29
CA TYR A 95 -4.58 -20.10 -5.14
C TYR A 95 -3.25 -19.45 -4.78
N ILE A 96 -2.73 -19.77 -3.61
CA ILE A 96 -1.44 -19.31 -3.08
C ILE A 96 -0.48 -20.47 -2.84
N GLU A 97 -0.78 -21.64 -3.43
CA GLU A 97 0.06 -22.82 -3.31
C GLU A 97 1.47 -22.53 -3.84
N GLY A 98 2.49 -22.96 -3.11
CA GLY A 98 3.89 -22.68 -3.44
C GLY A 98 4.37 -21.27 -3.08
N LEU A 99 3.54 -20.42 -2.48
CA LEU A 99 3.93 -19.11 -1.98
C LEU A 99 4.02 -19.06 -0.46
N LYS A 100 4.96 -18.25 0.03
CA LYS A 100 5.07 -17.85 1.43
C LYS A 100 5.08 -16.33 1.53
N PHE A 101 4.35 -15.82 2.51
CA PHE A 101 4.28 -14.40 2.84
C PHE A 101 5.14 -14.16 4.07
N ILE A 102 6.23 -13.41 3.90
CA ILE A 102 7.18 -13.09 4.97
C ILE A 102 6.64 -11.91 5.77
N GLU A 103 6.94 -11.90 7.07
CA GLU A 103 6.58 -10.82 7.97
C GLU A 103 7.01 -9.44 7.41
N PRO A 104 6.08 -8.53 7.12
CA PRO A 104 6.35 -7.26 6.47
C PRO A 104 7.39 -6.40 7.19
N ALA A 105 7.36 -6.36 8.52
CA ALA A 105 8.29 -5.59 9.33
C ALA A 105 9.76 -6.02 9.12
N ILE A 106 10.01 -7.32 8.92
CA ILE A 106 11.35 -7.86 8.68
C ILE A 106 11.86 -7.39 7.31
N ILE A 107 11.03 -7.55 6.28
CA ILE A 107 11.37 -7.17 4.90
C ILE A 107 11.55 -5.65 4.77
N ALA A 108 10.70 -4.87 5.44
CA ALA A 108 10.78 -3.42 5.44
C ALA A 108 12.11 -2.92 6.01
N LYS A 109 12.53 -3.43 7.18
CA LYS A 109 13.82 -3.07 7.79
C LYS A 109 15.00 -3.32 6.85
N GLU A 110 15.01 -4.49 6.22
CA GLU A 110 16.06 -4.86 5.27
C GLU A 110 16.12 -3.90 4.08
N ILE A 111 14.99 -3.69 3.40
CA ILE A 111 14.93 -2.88 2.17
C ILE A 111 15.18 -1.41 2.50
N VAL A 112 14.56 -0.87 3.55
CA VAL A 112 14.75 0.52 3.97
C VAL A 112 16.22 0.78 4.31
N GLY A 113 16.87 -0.13 5.04
CA GLY A 113 18.32 -0.03 5.33
C GLY A 113 19.15 0.04 4.06
N GLN A 114 18.96 -0.90 3.14
CA GLN A 114 19.68 -0.94 1.85
C GLN A 114 19.45 0.33 1.00
N LEU A 115 18.23 0.86 0.99
CA LEU A 115 17.92 2.08 0.25
C LEU A 115 18.58 3.31 0.89
N ARG A 116 18.53 3.44 2.22
CA ARG A 116 19.20 4.54 2.92
C ARG A 116 20.72 4.48 2.77
N GLU A 117 21.33 3.30 2.79
CA GLU A 117 22.77 3.12 2.49
C GLU A 117 23.13 3.57 1.07
N LYS A 118 22.21 3.43 0.11
CA LYS A 118 22.37 3.91 -1.27
C LYS A 118 22.12 5.42 -1.43
N GLY A 119 21.82 6.13 -0.34
CA GLY A 119 21.56 7.56 -0.36
C GLY A 119 20.14 7.94 -0.78
N CYS A 120 19.17 7.02 -0.73
CA CYS A 120 17.78 7.31 -1.01
C CYS A 120 17.21 8.32 0.00
N GLN A 121 16.49 9.31 -0.51
CA GLN A 121 16.06 10.49 0.27
C GLN A 121 14.60 10.42 0.69
N ILE A 122 13.74 9.85 -0.16
CA ILE A 122 12.30 9.78 0.08
C ILE A 122 11.84 8.33 -0.08
N ILE A 123 11.46 7.71 1.03
CA ILE A 123 10.94 6.34 1.05
C ILE A 123 9.48 6.34 1.47
N ILE A 124 8.63 5.82 0.60
CA ILE A 124 7.20 5.60 0.84
C ILE A 124 6.96 4.09 0.92
N ILE A 125 6.19 3.66 1.92
CA ILE A 125 5.69 2.28 1.97
C ILE A 125 4.22 2.29 1.54
N LEU A 126 3.91 1.56 0.47
CA LEU A 126 2.55 1.14 0.13
C LEU A 126 2.31 -0.24 0.76
N SER A 127 1.41 -0.28 1.72
CA SER A 127 1.14 -1.46 2.54
C SER A 127 -0.34 -1.86 2.44
N HIS A 128 -0.59 -3.11 2.08
CA HIS A 128 -1.89 -3.73 2.26
C HIS A 128 -1.94 -4.46 3.62
N GLN A 129 -1.73 -3.69 4.69
CA GLN A 129 -1.83 -4.13 6.07
C GLN A 129 -2.73 -3.17 6.84
N GLY A 130 -3.34 -3.69 7.89
CA GLY A 130 -4.33 -2.97 8.69
C GLY A 130 -3.86 -2.53 10.06
N ILE A 131 -4.67 -1.67 10.67
CA ILE A 131 -4.59 -1.30 12.09
C ILE A 131 -5.89 -1.72 12.76
N LYS A 132 -5.77 -2.38 13.90
CA LYS A 132 -6.85 -2.55 14.86
C LYS A 132 -6.82 -1.37 15.83
N LEU A 133 -7.78 -0.47 15.66
CA LEU A 133 -7.95 0.69 16.54
C LEU A 133 -8.24 0.22 17.96
N LYS A 134 -7.63 0.89 18.94
CA LYS A 134 -7.94 0.67 20.35
C LYS A 134 -9.41 0.98 20.66
N MET A 135 -10.00 0.22 21.57
CA MET A 135 -11.37 0.47 22.03
C MET A 135 -11.39 1.44 23.22
N ASP A 136 -10.36 1.39 24.06
CA ASP A 136 -10.20 2.26 25.24
C ASP A 136 -9.02 3.23 25.05
N VAL A 137 -9.10 4.41 25.66
CA VAL A 137 -8.02 5.41 25.63
C VAL A 137 -6.72 4.93 26.30
N THR A 138 -6.82 3.98 27.24
CA THR A 138 -5.69 3.40 27.98
C THR A 138 -4.89 2.36 27.18
N GLU A 139 -5.45 1.86 26.07
CA GLU A 139 -4.81 0.87 25.22
C GLU A 139 -3.97 1.53 24.11
N ALA A 140 -3.17 0.71 23.43
CA ALA A 140 -2.45 1.09 22.21
C ALA A 140 -3.18 0.52 20.98
N ASP A 141 -3.10 1.24 19.86
CA ASP A 141 -3.48 0.69 18.56
C ASP A 141 -2.59 -0.54 18.25
N GLN A 142 -3.11 -1.56 17.58
CA GLN A 142 -2.41 -2.83 17.31
C GLN A 142 -2.52 -3.24 15.83
N GLY A 143 -1.80 -4.29 15.43
CA GLY A 143 -1.89 -4.91 14.10
C GLY A 143 -0.62 -4.74 13.28
N GLU A 144 -0.52 -5.48 12.17
CA GLU A 144 0.74 -5.58 11.41
C GLU A 144 1.26 -4.22 10.92
N LEU A 145 0.38 -3.25 10.63
CA LEU A 145 0.81 -1.90 10.21
C LEU A 145 1.41 -1.09 11.37
N VAL A 146 0.92 -1.29 12.60
CA VAL A 146 1.51 -0.70 13.82
C VAL A 146 2.86 -1.33 14.09
N ASP A 147 2.95 -2.66 14.01
CA ASP A 147 4.20 -3.40 14.22
C ASP A 147 5.25 -3.01 13.18
N LEU A 148 4.85 -2.89 11.91
CA LEU A 148 5.70 -2.39 10.83
C LEU A 148 6.27 -1.01 11.16
N ALA A 149 5.41 -0.02 11.41
CA ALA A 149 5.83 1.36 11.67
C ALA A 149 6.68 1.47 12.95
N GLY A 150 6.30 0.76 14.02
CA GLY A 150 7.01 0.73 15.28
C GLY A 150 8.38 0.05 15.20
N SER A 151 8.56 -0.86 14.23
CA SER A 151 9.82 -1.57 14.05
C SER A 151 10.90 -0.77 13.32
N LEU A 152 10.51 0.23 12.53
CA LEU A 152 11.42 1.01 11.69
C LEU A 152 12.20 2.06 12.51
N GLN A 153 13.37 2.47 12.03
CA GLN A 153 14.08 3.59 12.64
C GLN A 153 13.32 4.90 12.38
N ARG A 154 13.25 5.79 13.38
CA ARG A 154 12.62 7.12 13.20
C ARG A 154 13.29 7.87 12.06
N GLY A 155 12.48 8.45 11.17
CA GLY A 155 12.95 9.17 9.98
C GLY A 155 13.51 8.29 8.85
N SER A 156 13.47 6.96 8.99
CA SER A 156 13.92 6.06 7.91
C SER A 156 12.89 5.92 6.78
N VAL A 157 11.62 6.23 7.04
CA VAL A 157 10.51 6.21 6.09
C VAL A 157 9.71 7.50 6.24
N ASP A 158 9.32 8.09 5.11
CA ASP A 158 8.70 9.40 5.04
C ASP A 158 7.18 9.33 5.17
N THR A 159 6.57 8.23 4.73
CA THR A 159 5.17 7.90 5.03
C THR A 159 4.83 6.44 4.75
N ILE A 160 3.77 5.94 5.41
CA ILE A 160 3.19 4.62 5.16
C ILE A 160 1.71 4.80 4.79
N ILE A 161 1.32 4.24 3.66
CA ILE A 161 -0.07 4.17 3.21
C ILE A 161 -0.54 2.74 3.47
N GLY A 162 -1.48 2.58 4.39
CA GLY A 162 -2.07 1.29 4.77
C GLY A 162 -3.38 0.98 4.04
N GLY A 163 -3.97 -0.17 4.36
CA GLY A 163 -5.20 -0.68 3.74
C GLY A 163 -5.86 -1.78 4.57
N HIS A 164 -6.44 -2.77 3.88
CA HIS A 164 -6.96 -4.02 4.43
C HIS A 164 -8.19 -3.93 5.36
N VAL A 165 -8.17 -3.10 6.40
CA VAL A 165 -9.20 -3.05 7.45
C VAL A 165 -10.45 -2.24 7.09
N HIS A 166 -10.48 -1.61 5.91
CA HIS A 166 -11.60 -0.78 5.43
C HIS A 166 -12.01 0.34 6.40
N GLN A 167 -11.04 0.89 7.12
CA GLN A 167 -11.25 1.95 8.12
C GLN A 167 -10.45 3.20 7.76
N ARG A 168 -10.82 4.32 8.36
CA ARG A 168 -10.03 5.56 8.29
C ARG A 168 -8.99 5.58 9.39
N PHE A 169 -7.77 5.95 9.04
CA PHE A 169 -6.70 6.17 10.00
C PHE A 169 -5.78 7.30 9.53
N THR A 170 -5.47 8.24 10.41
CA THR A 170 -4.48 9.31 10.16
C THR A 170 -3.77 9.65 11.46
N LYS A 171 -2.60 9.07 11.71
CA LYS A 171 -1.76 9.39 12.87
C LYS A 171 -0.29 9.16 12.53
N LYS A 172 0.60 9.68 13.38
CA LYS A 172 2.00 9.27 13.36
C LYS A 172 2.19 8.05 14.27
N ILE A 173 2.93 7.06 13.78
CA ILE A 173 3.41 5.93 14.58
C ILE A 173 4.92 5.97 14.52
N ASN A 174 5.60 6.05 15.67
CA ASN A 174 7.06 6.19 15.73
C ASN A 174 7.58 7.37 14.87
N ASP A 175 6.87 8.50 14.95
CA ASP A 175 7.06 9.72 14.13
C ASP A 175 6.86 9.58 12.62
N ILE A 176 6.56 8.38 12.12
CA ILE A 176 6.26 8.12 10.72
C ILE A 176 4.77 8.44 10.45
N PRO A 177 4.45 9.31 9.49
CA PRO A 177 3.08 9.59 9.08
C PRO A 177 2.42 8.34 8.46
N VAL A 178 1.30 7.89 9.03
CA VAL A 178 0.53 6.73 8.56
C VAL A 178 -0.90 7.15 8.20
N ILE A 179 -1.36 6.73 7.01
CA ILE A 179 -2.71 7.00 6.51
C ILE A 179 -3.40 5.74 5.97
N ILE A 180 -4.70 5.59 6.25
CA ILE A 180 -5.60 4.61 5.61
C ILE A 180 -6.86 5.36 5.18
N ALA A 181 -7.21 5.24 3.90
CA ALA A 181 -8.30 5.99 3.27
C ALA A 181 -9.58 5.17 3.06
N GLU A 182 -9.96 4.39 4.08
CA GLU A 182 -11.17 3.57 4.04
C GLU A 182 -11.18 2.57 2.87
N SER A 183 -12.35 2.28 2.30
CA SER A 183 -12.56 1.39 1.17
C SER A 183 -13.58 1.97 0.20
N MET A 184 -13.73 1.34 -0.97
CA MET A 184 -14.68 1.73 -2.02
C MET A 184 -14.54 3.20 -2.43
N THR A 185 -13.30 3.69 -2.43
CA THR A 185 -12.95 5.06 -2.79
C THR A 185 -13.65 6.13 -1.95
N GLN A 186 -14.29 5.82 -0.81
CA GLN A 186 -15.07 6.77 -0.01
C GLN A 186 -14.26 8.00 0.46
N ALA A 187 -12.95 7.82 0.62
CA ALA A 187 -11.99 8.88 0.84
C ALA A 187 -10.74 8.69 -0.03
N LEU A 188 -10.05 9.78 -0.31
CA LEU A 188 -8.73 9.83 -0.91
C LEU A 188 -7.71 10.29 0.14
N GLY A 189 -6.63 9.52 0.33
CA GLY A 189 -5.50 9.94 1.15
C GLY A 189 -4.66 10.98 0.42
N HIS A 190 -4.48 12.15 1.02
CA HIS A 190 -3.64 13.21 0.49
C HIS A 190 -2.49 13.50 1.46
N ILE A 191 -1.26 13.27 1.00
CA ILE A 191 -0.03 13.46 1.79
C ILE A 191 0.82 14.51 1.07
N GLN A 192 1.25 15.52 1.82
CA GLN A 192 2.19 16.53 1.36
C GLN A 192 3.50 16.35 2.11
N LEU A 193 4.59 16.12 1.38
CA LEU A 193 5.94 16.03 1.93
C LEU A 193 6.69 17.31 1.59
N PHE A 194 7.27 17.97 2.59
CA PHE A 194 8.04 19.20 2.44
C PHE A 194 9.53 18.85 2.51
N PHE A 195 10.20 18.90 1.37
CA PHE A 195 11.60 18.54 1.22
C PHE A 195 12.53 19.74 1.36
N ASP A 196 13.60 19.60 2.14
CA ASP A 196 14.65 20.62 2.30
C ASP A 196 15.87 20.20 1.46
N SER A 197 16.17 20.95 0.40
CA SER A 197 17.27 20.64 -0.52
C SER A 197 18.66 20.80 0.11
N ASN A 198 18.83 21.58 1.19
CA ASN A 198 20.12 21.66 1.86
C ASN A 198 20.36 20.45 2.76
N LYS A 199 19.29 19.98 3.42
CA LYS A 199 19.34 18.80 4.30
C LYS A 199 19.15 17.49 3.56
N GLN A 200 18.77 17.54 2.28
CA GLN A 200 18.46 16.39 1.43
C GLN A 200 17.46 15.41 2.11
N SER A 201 16.44 15.96 2.78
CA SER A 201 15.47 15.18 3.56
C SER A 201 14.12 15.88 3.67
N VAL A 202 13.07 15.08 3.93
CA VAL A 202 11.74 15.61 4.28
C VAL A 202 11.80 16.18 5.70
N VAL A 203 11.48 17.46 5.85
CA VAL A 203 11.51 18.16 7.15
C VAL A 203 10.13 18.26 7.80
N PHE A 204 9.07 18.12 7.00
CA PHE A 204 7.71 18.23 7.47
C PHE A 204 6.73 17.49 6.54
N SER A 205 5.60 17.04 7.10
CA SER A 205 4.55 16.34 6.34
C SER A 205 3.17 16.77 6.81
N LYS A 206 2.22 16.93 5.88
CA LYS A 206 0.79 17.05 6.19
C LYS A 206 0.03 15.86 5.60
N MET A 207 -0.96 15.37 6.32
CA MET A 207 -1.85 14.30 5.86
C MET A 207 -3.30 14.74 6.04
N ASN A 208 -4.13 14.48 5.04
CA ASN A 208 -5.57 14.69 5.09
C ASN A 208 -6.30 13.55 4.36
N LEU A 209 -7.53 13.28 4.79
CA LEU A 209 -8.48 12.47 4.02
C LEU A 209 -9.44 13.41 3.31
N VAL A 210 -9.57 13.24 2.00
CA VAL A 210 -10.49 14.00 1.14
C VAL A 210 -11.69 13.11 0.86
N GLU A 211 -12.88 13.52 1.31
CA GLU A 211 -14.12 12.79 0.99
C GLU A 211 -14.38 12.83 -0.52
N THR A 212 -14.74 11.69 -1.09
CA THR A 212 -15.07 11.58 -2.53
C THR A 212 -16.57 11.48 -2.77
N HIS A 213 -17.35 11.29 -1.70
CA HIS A 213 -18.79 11.26 -1.72
C HIS A 213 -19.32 12.42 -0.90
N THR A 214 -20.34 13.10 -1.42
CA THR A 214 -21.20 13.95 -0.62
C THR A 214 -22.38 13.08 -0.17
N LYS A 215 -22.68 13.06 1.13
CA LYS A 215 -23.97 12.52 1.60
C LYS A 215 -25.06 13.40 0.99
N LEU A 216 -25.70 12.92 -0.07
CA LEU A 216 -26.78 13.64 -0.75
C LEU A 216 -28.10 13.58 0.02
N THR A 217 -28.17 12.92 1.18
CA THR A 217 -29.42 12.74 1.92
C THR A 217 -29.21 12.71 3.44
N ASP A 218 -29.34 13.87 4.06
CA ASP A 218 -29.63 14.06 5.49
C ASP A 218 -30.99 14.80 5.59
N GLY A 219 -32.02 14.33 4.87
CA GLY A 219 -33.37 14.91 4.93
C GLY A 219 -34.18 14.76 3.63
N THR A 220 -35.50 14.69 3.77
CA THR A 220 -36.46 14.57 2.66
C THR A 220 -36.31 15.72 1.67
N GLN A 221 -35.73 15.47 0.50
CA GLN A 221 -35.85 16.34 -0.67
C GLN A 221 -36.50 15.58 -1.81
N LEU A 222 -37.66 16.09 -2.25
CA LEU A 222 -38.33 15.71 -3.49
C LEU A 222 -37.46 16.19 -4.66
N PHE A 223 -36.86 15.25 -5.38
CA PHE A 223 -36.26 15.54 -6.67
C PHE A 223 -37.31 15.33 -7.76
N VAL A 224 -37.75 16.42 -8.38
CA VAL A 224 -38.40 16.39 -9.70
C VAL A 224 -37.26 16.55 -10.72
N GLN A 225 -36.94 15.49 -11.45
CA GLN A 225 -36.09 15.58 -12.64
C GLN A 225 -37.01 15.76 -13.87
N LEU A 226 -36.76 16.83 -14.63
CA LEU A 226 -37.05 16.90 -16.06
C LEU A 226 -35.78 16.53 -16.82
#